data_AF-A0A831YE74-F1
#
_entry.id   AF-A0A831YE74-F1
#
_cell.length_a   1.000
_cell.length_b   1.000
_cell.length_c   1.000
_cell.angle_alpha   90.00
_cell.angle_beta   90.00
_cell.angle_gamma   90.00
#
_symmetry.space_group_name_H-M   'P 1'
#
loop_
_entity.id
_entity.type
_entity.pdbx_description
1 polymer ?
#
loop_
_entity_poly.entity_id
_entity_poly.type
_entity_poly.pdbx_seq_one_letter_code
_entity_poly.pdbx_strand_id
1 'polypeptide(L)'
;MRMYALSTLIKEFKVEEGSILKMDCEGCEYEAVLNADPSDFAVFSHVIIEYHSGYSEIKKHLEAAGFSTEVKPIRSAAIPIERQVYVVAR
;
A
#
# COMPACT_ATOMS: atom_id res chain seq x y z
N MET A 1 14.27 -12.75 -13.21
CA MET A 1 13.20 -12.20 -12.35
C MET A 1 12.41 -11.21 -13.20
N ARG A 2 11.08 -11.28 -13.21
CA ARG A 2 10.23 -10.30 -13.90
C ARG A 2 9.63 -9.38 -12.85
N MET A 3 9.63 -8.08 -13.12
CA MET A 3 8.98 -7.08 -12.27
C MET A 3 7.76 -6.54 -13.00
N TYR A 4 6.69 -6.31 -12.25
CA TYR A 4 5.41 -5.84 -12.78
C TYR A 4 4.96 -4.63 -11.99
N ALA A 5 4.46 -3.61 -12.69
CA ALA A 5 3.75 -2.52 -12.05
C ALA A 5 2.41 -3.03 -11.49
N LEU A 6 1.91 -2.37 -10.43
CA LEU A 6 0.62 -2.71 -9.81
C LEU A 6 -0.52 -2.66 -10.84
N SER A 7 -0.54 -1.65 -11.71
CA SER A 7 -1.54 -1.49 -12.77
C SER A 7 -1.55 -2.63 -13.78
N THR A 8 -0.40 -3.25 -14.05
CA THR A 8 -0.32 -4.44 -14.90
C THR A 8 -1.03 -5.62 -14.24
N LEU A 9 -0.79 -5.83 -12.94
CA LEU A 9 -1.42 -6.91 -12.19
C LEU A 9 -2.94 -6.70 -12.08
N ILE A 10 -3.40 -5.47 -11.81
CA ILE A 10 -4.83 -5.13 -11.76
C ILE A 10 -5.53 -5.53 -13.06
N LYS A 11 -4.93 -5.18 -14.21
CA LYS A 11 -5.49 -5.49 -15.54
C LYS A 11 -5.42 -6.97 -15.88
N GLU A 12 -4.30 -7.62 -15.61
CA GLU A 12 -4.06 -9.03 -15.93
C GLU A 12 -5.00 -9.95 -15.14
N PHE A 13 -5.16 -9.68 -13.84
CA PHE A 13 -6.02 -10.46 -12.96
C PHE A 13 -7.47 -9.98 -12.92
N LYS A 14 -7.81 -8.91 -13.66
CA LYS A 14 -9.14 -8.31 -13.70
C LYS A 14 -9.71 -8.04 -12.30
N VAL A 15 -8.89 -7.38 -11.48
CA VAL A 15 -9.28 -7.05 -10.10
C VAL A 15 -10.58 -6.26 -10.13
N GLU A 16 -11.56 -6.71 -9.34
CA GLU A 16 -12.91 -6.15 -9.32
C GLU A 16 -12.99 -4.94 -8.39
N GLU A 17 -13.87 -4.00 -8.72
CA GLU A 17 -14.19 -2.83 -7.90
C GLU A 17 -14.57 -3.25 -6.47
N GLY A 18 -14.01 -2.56 -5.49
CA GLY A 18 -14.22 -2.84 -4.07
C GLY A 18 -13.29 -3.92 -3.49
N SER A 19 -12.36 -4.45 -4.27
CA SER A 19 -11.33 -5.39 -3.80
C SER A 19 -10.47 -4.82 -2.67
N ILE A 20 -9.71 -5.67 -1.99
CA ILE A 20 -8.78 -5.26 -0.91
C ILE A 20 -7.35 -5.57 -1.35
N LEU A 21 -6.46 -4.57 -1.26
CA LEU A 21 -5.03 -4.73 -1.48
C LEU A 21 -4.31 -4.91 -0.14
N LYS A 22 -3.60 -6.04 0.04
CA LYS A 22 -2.58 -6.20 1.09
C LYS A 22 -1.21 -6.30 0.45
N MET A 23 -0.26 -5.48 0.90
CA MET A 23 1.12 -5.46 0.45
C MET A 23 2.08 -5.63 1.63
N ASP A 24 3.05 -6.52 1.45
CA ASP A 24 4.14 -6.83 2.38
C ASP A 24 5.25 -7.49 1.55
N CYS A 25 6.29 -6.73 1.26
CA CYS A 25 7.28 -7.08 0.27
C CYS A 25 8.71 -6.69 0.71
N GLU A 26 8.93 -6.57 2.02
CA GLU A 26 10.24 -6.36 2.65
C GLU A 26 11.02 -5.17 2.05
N GLY A 27 10.33 -4.09 1.67
CA GLY A 27 10.92 -2.83 1.21
C GLY A 27 10.60 -2.42 -0.22
N CYS A 28 10.02 -3.29 -1.06
CA CYS A 28 9.61 -2.88 -2.42
C CYS A 28 8.26 -2.15 -2.46
N GLU A 29 7.57 -1.98 -1.33
CA GLU A 29 6.27 -1.32 -1.25
C GLU A 29 6.36 0.14 -1.70
N TYR A 30 7.47 0.81 -1.40
CA TYR A 30 7.70 2.19 -1.80
C TYR A 30 7.72 2.33 -3.32
N GLU A 31 8.47 1.48 -4.02
CA GLU A 31 8.55 1.54 -5.48
C GLU A 31 7.20 1.18 -6.11
N ALA A 32 6.51 0.17 -5.57
CA ALA A 32 5.21 -0.23 -6.09
C ALA A 32 4.12 0.83 -5.86
N VAL A 33 4.11 1.48 -4.69
CA VAL A 33 3.07 2.43 -4.30
C VAL A 33 3.35 3.82 -4.88
N LEU A 34 4.57 4.34 -4.75
CA LEU A 34 4.89 5.71 -5.14
C LEU A 34 4.96 5.90 -6.67
N ASN A 35 5.18 4.82 -7.43
CA ASN A 35 5.14 4.86 -8.90
C ASN A 35 3.79 4.44 -9.48
N ALA A 36 2.83 3.98 -8.66
CA ALA A 36 1.47 3.73 -9.12
C ALA A 36 0.73 5.06 -9.30
N ASP A 37 -0.10 5.14 -10.34
CA ASP A 37 -0.98 6.31 -10.50
C ASP A 37 -2.00 6.29 -9.35
N PRO A 38 -2.34 7.43 -8.72
CA PRO A 38 -3.38 7.47 -7.71
C PRO A 38 -4.69 6.80 -8.14
N SER A 39 -5.04 6.85 -9.43
CA SER A 39 -6.22 6.19 -10.00
C SER A 39 -6.11 4.66 -10.06
N ASP A 40 -4.91 4.07 -10.04
CA ASP A 40 -4.73 2.62 -9.97
C ASP A 40 -5.24 2.07 -8.64
N PHE A 41 -5.28 2.90 -7.58
CA PHE A 41 -5.82 2.48 -6.29
C PHE A 41 -7.35 2.53 -6.22
N ALA A 42 -8.02 3.19 -7.17
CA ALA A 42 -9.47 3.43 -7.11
C ALA A 42 -10.30 2.15 -7.10
N VAL A 43 -9.79 1.06 -7.70
CA VAL A 43 -10.46 -0.25 -7.70
C VAL A 43 -10.56 -0.89 -6.32
N PHE A 44 -9.74 -0.44 -5.36
CA PHE A 44 -9.69 -1.01 -4.02
C PHE A 44 -10.54 -0.22 -3.04
N SER A 45 -11.37 -0.92 -2.27
CA SER A 45 -12.06 -0.31 -1.12
C SER A 45 -11.12 -0.09 0.07
N HIS A 46 -10.05 -0.89 0.17
CA HIS A 46 -9.10 -0.85 1.26
C HIS A 46 -7.70 -1.17 0.76
N VAL A 47 -6.72 -0.43 1.29
CA VAL A 47 -5.29 -0.70 1.04
C VAL A 47 -4.57 -0.85 2.38
N ILE A 48 -3.87 -1.97 2.56
CA ILE A 48 -3.10 -2.28 3.76
C ILE A 48 -1.65 -2.52 3.33
N ILE A 49 -0.73 -1.67 3.78
CA ILE A 49 0.69 -1.76 3.44
C ILE A 49 1.49 -1.93 4.72
N GLU A 50 2.25 -3.02 4.81
CA GLU A 50 3.33 -3.15 5.78
C GLU A 50 4.56 -2.46 5.21
N TYR A 51 5.02 -1.39 5.85
CA TYR A 51 6.16 -0.62 5.36
C TYR A 51 7.41 -0.95 6.17
N HIS A 52 8.59 -0.79 5.58
CA HIS A 52 9.86 -1.22 6.18
C HIS A 52 10.88 -0.08 6.39
N SER A 53 10.51 1.17 6.06
CA SER A 53 11.37 2.36 6.13
C SER A 53 10.58 3.67 6.33
N GLY A 54 9.59 3.64 7.24
CA GLY A 54 8.72 4.79 7.55
C GLY A 54 7.55 5.02 6.58
N TYR A 55 6.49 5.70 7.04
CA TYR A 55 5.18 5.70 6.36
C TYR A 55 4.82 6.99 5.63
N SER A 56 5.57 8.09 5.79
CA SER A 56 5.11 9.43 5.42
C SER A 56 4.74 9.54 3.94
N GLU A 57 5.59 9.04 3.04
CA GLU A 57 5.37 9.14 1.59
C GLU A 57 4.24 8.22 1.13
N ILE A 58 4.20 6.98 1.63
CA ILE A 58 3.11 6.03 1.35
C ILE A 58 1.76 6.62 1.78
N LYS A 59 1.71 7.17 2.99
CA LYS A 59 0.51 7.82 3.53
C LYS A 59 0.05 8.97 2.64
N LYS A 60 0.96 9.89 2.29
CA LYS A 60 0.66 11.05 1.44
C LYS A 60 0.15 10.63 0.07
N HIS A 61 0.73 9.58 -0.53
CA HIS A 61 0.32 9.08 -1.84
C HIS A 61 -1.08 8.47 -1.82
N LEU A 62 -1.40 7.67 -0.80
CA LEU A 62 -2.74 7.09 -0.62
C LEU A 62 -3.79 8.16 -0.31
N GLU A 63 -3.43 9.19 0.46
CA GLU A 63 -4.31 10.34 0.70
C GLU A 63 -4.57 11.14 -0.58
N ALA A 64 -3.56 11.28 -1.45
CA ALA A 64 -3.74 11.88 -2.77
C ALA A 64 -4.62 11.04 -3.71
N ALA A 65 -4.68 9.72 -3.50
CA ALA A 65 -5.60 8.81 -4.17
C ALA A 65 -7.03 8.83 -3.59
N GLY A 66 -7.29 9.65 -2.56
CA GLY A 66 -8.62 9.86 -1.99
C GLY A 66 -8.94 9.02 -0.75
N PHE A 67 -7.97 8.24 -0.24
CA PHE A 67 -8.18 7.44 0.96
C PHE A 67 -7.98 8.25 2.25
N SER A 68 -8.71 7.88 3.29
CA SER A 68 -8.39 8.21 4.68
C SER A 68 -7.41 7.18 5.23
N THR A 69 -6.32 7.63 5.86
CA THR A 69 -5.24 6.75 6.31
C THR A 69 -5.07 6.71 7.83
N GLU A 70 -4.75 5.54 8.34
CA GLU A 70 -4.40 5.30 9.74
C GLU A 70 -3.12 4.46 9.84
N VAL A 71 -2.24 4.80 10.78
CA VAL A 71 -1.06 3.99 11.10
C VAL A 71 -1.39 3.06 12.27
N LYS A 72 -1.14 1.75 12.10
CA LYS A 72 -1.45 0.73 13.11
C LYS A 72 -0.20 -0.06 13.47
N PRO A 73 0.16 -0.19 14.77
CA PRO A 73 1.32 -0.97 15.19
C PRO A 73 1.13 -2.47 14.99
N ILE A 74 2.25 -3.19 14.79
CA ILE A 74 2.29 -4.65 14.78
C ILE A 74 2.15 -5.14 16.23
N ARG A 75 1.03 -5.79 16.56
CA ARG A 75 0.73 -6.18 17.95
C ARG A 75 1.66 -7.25 18.52
N SER A 76 2.25 -8.08 17.65
CA SER A 76 3.11 -9.20 18.02
C SER A 76 4.59 -8.82 18.18
N ALA A 77 4.98 -7.59 17.86
CA ALA A 77 6.38 -7.17 17.87
C ALA A 77 6.55 -5.75 18.43
N ALA A 78 7.57 -5.55 19.27
CA ALA A 78 7.93 -4.23 19.81
C ALA A 78 8.79 -3.46 18.80
N ILE A 79 8.22 -3.19 17.62
CA ILE A 79 8.89 -2.43 16.56
C ILE A 79 8.46 -0.96 16.64
N PRO A 80 9.39 0.00 16.62
CA PRO A 80 9.04 1.42 16.55
C PRO A 80 8.20 1.74 15.31
N ILE A 81 7.18 2.59 15.47
CA ILE A 81 6.26 2.98 14.41
C ILE A 81 7.02 3.61 13.23
N GLU A 82 8.14 4.26 13.48
CA GLU A 82 8.96 4.90 12.46
C GLU A 82 9.68 3.87 11.56
N ARG A 83 9.83 2.62 12.01
CA ARG A 83 10.57 1.58 11.29
C ARG A 83 9.65 0.71 10.45
N GLN A 84 8.75 -0.03 11.09
CA GLN A 84 7.91 -0.99 10.39
C GLN A 84 6.62 -1.23 11.15
N VAL A 85 5.51 -0.80 10.54
CA VAL A 85 4.16 -1.16 10.96
C VAL A 85 3.20 -1.09 9.75
N TYR A 86 1.89 -1.00 9.97
CA TYR A 86 0.89 -0.92 8.89
C TYR A 86 0.41 0.50 8.63
N VAL A 87 0.27 0.86 7.36
CA VAL A 87 -0.67 1.90 6.90
C VAL A 87 -1.94 1.21 6.43
N VAL A 88 -3.09 1.65 6.96
CA VAL A 88 -4.42 1.19 6.55
C VAL A 88 -5.14 2.37 5.93
N ALA A 89 -5.57 2.22 4.67
CA ALA A 89 -6.27 3.24 3.89
C ALA A 89 -7.71 2.76 3.57
N ARG A 90 -8.70 3.66 3.72
CA ARG A 90 -10.14 3.42 3.48
C ARG A 90 -10.80 4.56 2.75
#